data_AF-A0A6G4R1D7-F1
#
_entry.id   AF-A0A6G4R1D7-F1
#
_cell.length_a   1.000
_cell.length_b   1.000
_cell.length_c   1.000
_cell.angle_alpha   90.00
_cell.angle_beta   90.00
_cell.angle_gamma   90.00
#
_symmetry.space_group_name_H-M   'P 1'
#
loop_
_entity.id
_entity.type
_entity.pdbx_description
1 polymer ?
#
loop_
_entity_poly.entity_id
_entity_poly.type
_entity_poly.pdbx_seq_one_letter_code
_entity_poly.pdbx_strand_id
1 'polypeptide(L)' 'MTAVLAALQPAIDEAAEFGRCLRDLCPVQKRVLTALMHRLIAMEEANDAEGALVVIDEVRRILGEGRLTHH' A
#
# COMPACT_ATOMS: atom_id res chain seq x y z
N MET A 1 -18.22 -24.39 -9.79
CA MET A 1 -17.40 -23.26 -9.30
C MET A 1 -17.15 -22.36 -10.51
N THR A 2 -17.78 -21.19 -10.53
CA THR A 2 -17.96 -20.31 -11.72
C THR A 2 -16.66 -19.63 -12.15
N ALA A 3 -16.40 -19.53 -13.46
CA ALA A 3 -15.19 -18.92 -14.04
C ALA A 3 -14.90 -17.49 -13.55
N VAL A 4 -15.92 -16.77 -13.12
CA VAL A 4 -15.81 -15.44 -12.50
C VAL A 4 -15.03 -15.47 -11.18
N LEU A 5 -15.23 -16.49 -10.33
CA LEU A 5 -14.47 -16.63 -9.08
C LEU A 5 -13.00 -16.94 -9.36
N ALA A 6 -12.72 -17.77 -10.38
CA ALA A 6 -11.35 -18.07 -10.79
C ALA A 6 -10.62 -16.83 -11.35
N ALA A 7 -11.33 -15.96 -12.07
CA ALA A 7 -10.77 -14.70 -12.58
C ALA A 7 -10.53 -13.66 -11.48
N LEU A 8 -11.30 -13.69 -10.39
CA LEU A 8 -11.13 -12.78 -9.24
C LEU A 8 -10.13 -13.29 -8.20
N GLN A 9 -9.78 -14.57 -8.22
CA GLN A 9 -8.86 -15.18 -7.26
C GLN A 9 -7.53 -14.42 -7.11
N PRO A 10 -6.85 -13.98 -8.19
CA PRO A 10 -5.60 -13.22 -8.06
C PRO A 10 -5.78 -11.89 -7.30
N ALA A 11 -6.85 -11.15 -7.58
CA ALA A 11 -7.13 -9.89 -6.90
C ALA A 11 -7.49 -10.10 -5.42
N ILE A 12 -8.15 -11.22 -5.10
CA ILE A 12 -8.44 -11.61 -3.72
C ILE A 12 -7.14 -11.95 -2.98
N ASP A 13 -6.24 -12.70 -3.60
CA ASP A 13 -4.96 -13.08 -3.01
C ASP A 13 -4.06 -11.86 -2.78
N GLU A 14 -4.02 -10.93 -3.73
CA GLU A 14 -3.31 -9.65 -3.63
C GLU A 14 -3.88 -8.77 -2.52
N ALA A 15 -5.21 -8.62 -2.45
CA ALA A 15 -5.87 -7.89 -1.35
C ALA A 15 -5.60 -8.54 0.02
N ALA A 16 -5.55 -9.87 0.08
CA ALA A 16 -5.24 -10.59 1.31
C ALA A 16 -3.78 -10.39 1.74
N GLU A 17 -2.83 -10.35 0.79
CA GLU A 17 -1.43 -10.03 1.05
C GLU A 17 -1.26 -8.59 1.52
N PHE A 18 -1.89 -7.64 0.84
CA PHE A 18 -1.91 -6.24 1.27
C PHE A 18 -2.46 -6.10 2.68
N GLY A 19 -3.57 -6.78 2.98
CA GLY A 19 -4.16 -6.81 4.32
C GLY A 19 -3.25 -7.42 5.39
N ARG A 20 -2.41 -8.41 5.04
CA ARG A 20 -1.36 -8.93 5.95
C ARG A 20 -0.30 -7.87 6.23
N CYS A 21 0.27 -7.28 5.20
CA CYS A 21 1.27 -6.22 5.32
C CYS A 21 0.78 -5.04 6.17
N LEU A 22 -0.48 -4.63 6.01
CA LEU A 22 -1.08 -3.58 6.83
C LEU A 22 -1.24 -3.96 8.30
N ARG A 23 -1.49 -5.24 8.62
CA ARG A 23 -1.67 -5.68 10.02
C ARG A 23 -0.37 -5.54 10.81
N ASP A 24 0.76 -5.83 10.17
CA ASP A 24 2.10 -5.79 10.79
C ASP A 24 2.58 -4.36 11.10
N LEU A 25 1.97 -3.34 10.50
CA LEU A 25 2.29 -1.95 10.78
C LEU A 25 1.81 -1.49 12.15
N CYS A 26 2.65 -0.73 12.84
CA CYS A 26 2.29 -0.06 14.08
C CYS A 26 1.25 1.06 13.84
N PRO A 27 0.53 1.53 14.88
CA PRO A 27 -0.50 2.57 14.72
C PRO A 27 0.01 3.87 14.07
N VAL A 28 1.27 4.24 14.32
CA VAL A 28 1.89 5.42 13.70
C VAL A 28 2.13 5.19 12.21
N GLN A 29 2.74 4.06 11.84
CA GLN A 29 2.97 3.70 10.43
C GLN A 29 1.66 3.64 9.63
N LYS A 30 0.57 3.12 10.22
CA LYS A 30 -0.76 3.11 9.59
C LYS A 30 -1.26 4.52 9.27
N ARG A 31 -1.15 5.46 10.23
CA ARG A 31 -1.57 6.86 10.03
C ARG A 31 -0.73 7.55 8.97
N VAL A 32 0.59 7.35 8.98
CA VAL A 32 1.48 7.92 7.97
C VAL A 32 1.13 7.37 6.59
N LEU A 33 0.94 6.05 6.46
CA LEU A 33 0.55 5.42 5.20
C LEU A 33 -0.78 5.99 4.67
N THR A 34 -1.80 6.14 5.52
CA THR A 34 -3.07 6.77 5.12
C THR A 34 -2.87 8.19 4.58
N ALA A 35 -2.04 8.99 5.23
CA ALA A 35 -1.75 10.34 4.76
C ALA A 35 -1.01 10.35 3.40
N LEU A 36 -0.06 9.43 3.21
CA LEU A 36 0.65 9.28 1.94
C LEU A 36 -0.28 8.82 0.82
N MET A 37 -1.24 7.92 1.09
CA MET A 37 -2.25 7.51 0.11
C MET A 37 -3.13 8.68 -0.34
N HIS A 38 -3.60 9.52 0.59
CA HIS A 38 -4.34 10.73 0.21
C HIS A 38 -3.50 11.70 -0.62
N ARG A 39 -2.20 11.81 -0.31
CA ARG A 39 -1.28 12.65 -1.07
C ARG A 39 -1.09 12.13 -2.50
N LEU A 40 -1.00 10.81 -2.70
CA LEU A 40 -0.93 10.22 -4.03
C LEU A 40 -2.17 10.51 -4.87
N ILE A 41 -3.36 10.43 -4.29
CA ILE A 41 -4.62 10.76 -4.98
C ILE A 41 -4.61 12.23 -5.44
N ALA A 42 -4.23 13.15 -4.55
CA ALA A 42 -4.14 14.57 -4.90
C ALA A 42 -3.07 14.84 -6.01
N MET A 43 -1.98 14.07 -6.03
CA MET A 43 -0.96 14.16 -7.08
C MET A 43 -1.45 13.62 -8.42
N GLU A 44 -2.24 12.54 -8.42
CA GLU A 44 -2.90 12.04 -9.63
C GLU A 44 -3.83 13.10 -10.22
N GLU A 45 -4.66 13.75 -9.38
CA GLU A 45 -5.54 14.85 -9.79
C GLU A 45 -4.76 16.05 -10.36
N ALA A 46 -3.56 16.31 -9.84
CA ALA A 46 -2.66 17.37 -10.31
C ALA A 46 -1.79 16.97 -11.51
N ASN A 47 -1.86 15.71 -11.97
CA ASN A 47 -0.97 15.11 -12.96
C ASN A 47 0.53 15.26 -12.60
N ASP A 48 0.85 15.24 -11.30
CA ASP A 48 2.20 15.36 -10.75
C ASP A 48 2.84 13.98 -10.57
N ALA A 49 3.27 13.39 -11.68
CA ALA A 49 3.88 12.06 -11.68
C ALA A 49 5.23 12.02 -10.95
N GLU A 50 6.04 13.09 -11.05
CA GLU A 50 7.34 13.15 -10.36
C GLU A 50 7.16 13.20 -8.84
N GLY A 51 6.23 14.04 -8.34
CA GLY A 51 5.89 14.08 -6.93
C GLY A 51 5.34 12.76 -6.40
N ALA A 52 4.52 12.06 -7.21
CA ALA A 52 3.97 10.76 -6.85
C ALA A 52 5.05 9.69 -6.65
N LEU A 53 6.11 9.68 -7.49
CA LEU A 53 7.23 8.74 -7.35
C LEU A 53 7.96 8.90 -6.01
N VAL A 54 8.19 10.14 -5.57
CA VAL A 54 8.82 10.40 -4.27
C VAL A 54 7.98 9.87 -3.11
N VAL A 55 6.66 10.04 -3.18
CA VAL A 55 5.74 9.53 -2.16
C VAL A 55 5.70 7.99 -2.18
N ILE A 56 5.75 7.36 -3.35
CA ILE A 56 5.83 5.90 -3.49
C ILE A 56 7.10 5.35 -2.83
N ASP A 57 8.24 6.02 -3.00
CA ASP A 57 9.49 5.58 -2.37
C ASP A 57 9.44 5.69 -0.84
N GLU A 58 8.77 6.71 -0.30
CA GLU A 58 8.54 6.83 1.15
C GLU A 58 7.60 5.73 1.67
N VAL A 59 6.55 5.38 0.92
CA VAL A 59 5.67 4.24 1.24
C VAL A 59 6.48 2.94 1.28
N ARG A 60 7.34 2.70 0.28
CA ARG A 60 8.22 1.52 0.24
C ARG A 60 9.14 1.46 1.46
N ARG A 61 9.67 2.61 1.89
CA ARG A 61 10.52 2.71 3.08
C ARG A 61 9.77 2.30 4.35
N ILE A 62 8.59 2.85 4.59
CA ILE A 62 7.78 2.55 5.78
C ILE A 62 7.42 1.06 5.84
N LEU A 63 7.03 0.48 4.69
CA LEU A 63 6.71 -0.94 4.58
C LEU A 63 7.97 -1.84 4.67
N GLY A 64 9.14 -1.33 4.27
CA GLY A 64 10.44 -2.02 4.36
C GLY A 64 11.03 -2.01 5.78
N GLU A 65 10.96 -0.88 6.47
CA GLU A 65 11.45 -0.71 7.84
C GLU A 65 10.63 -1.53 8.84
N GLY A 66 9.32 -1.69 8.62
CA GLY A 66 8.48 -2.59 9.41
C GLY A 66 8.93 -4.07 9.38
N ARG A 67 9.58 -4.52 8.29
CA ARG A 67 10.13 -5.88 8.20
C ARG A 67 11.46 -6.06 8.94
N LEU A 68 12.20 -4.98 9.20
CA LEU A 68 13.50 -5.00 9.89
C LEU A 68 13.37 -4.85 11.41
N THR A 69 12.24 -4.34 11.90
CA THR A 69 12.00 -4.13 13.35
C THR A 69 11.36 -5.35 14.05
N HIS A 70 10.97 -6.38 13.31
CA HIS A 70 10.55 -7.67 13.87
C HIS A 70 11.78 -8.59 14.04
N HIS A 71 12.53 -8.37 15.12
CA HIS A 71 13.54 -9.28 15.64
C HIS A 71 13.15 -9.75 17.05
#